data_AF-A0A1D6ND88-F1
#
_entry.id   AF-A0A1D6ND88-F1
#
_cell.length_a   1.000
_cell.length_b   1.000
_cell.length_c   1.000
_cell.angle_alpha   90.00
_cell.angle_beta   90.00
_cell.angle_gamma   90.00
#
_symmetry.space_group_name_H-M   'P 1'
#
loop_
_entity.id
_entity.type
_entity.pdbx_description
1 polymer ?
#
loop_
_entity_poly.entity_id
_entity_poly.type
_entity_poly.pdbx_seq_one_letter_code
_entity_poly.pdbx_strand_id
1 'polypeptide(L)'
;MSSKFQYHHRYIQAERWHLGMDSSYDIPFSGRIWRRLSKNINREKIEVPRQRNEYDCGLFMLYYIDRFIQDAPERLTKEGLGMFGRRWFNHEEASAFRGGIRALLIDLFHSALDDDGPSEAELEDKDIQMD
;
A
#
# COMPACT_ATOMS: atom_id res chain seq x y z
N MET A 1 -2.13 -2.28 27.33
CA MET A 1 -1.45 -2.18 26.01
C MET A 1 -2.40 -2.74 24.97
N SER A 2 -2.72 -1.96 23.92
CA SER A 2 -3.86 -2.20 23.01
C SER A 2 -3.69 -3.47 22.16
N SER A 3 -4.75 -4.30 22.08
CA SER A 3 -4.72 -5.67 21.53
C SER A 3 -4.56 -5.76 20.01
N LYS A 4 -4.61 -4.63 19.28
CA LYS A 4 -4.64 -4.64 17.81
C LYS A 4 -3.33 -5.11 17.15
N PHE A 5 -2.17 -4.94 17.79
CA PHE A 5 -0.88 -5.29 17.19
C PHE A 5 -0.44 -6.75 17.45
N GLN A 6 -1.20 -7.55 18.20
CA GLN A 6 -0.82 -8.94 18.52
C GLN A 6 -0.84 -9.84 17.27
N TYR A 7 -1.66 -9.48 16.27
CA TYR A 7 -1.83 -10.22 15.02
C TYR A 7 -0.59 -10.23 14.12
N HIS A 8 0.18 -9.13 14.04
CA HIS A 8 1.31 -9.04 13.10
C HIS A 8 2.34 -10.15 13.28
N HIS A 9 2.57 -10.58 14.52
CA HIS A 9 3.53 -11.66 14.78
C HIS A 9 3.05 -13.01 14.22
N ARG A 10 1.74 -13.28 14.26
CA ARG A 10 1.16 -14.50 13.68
C ARG A 10 1.19 -14.46 12.16
N TYR A 11 0.89 -13.31 11.55
CA TYR A 11 0.93 -13.16 10.11
C TYR A 11 2.33 -13.32 9.53
N ILE A 12 3.36 -12.70 10.14
CA ILE A 12 4.75 -12.87 9.71
C ILE A 12 5.20 -14.34 9.80
N GLN A 13 4.74 -15.08 10.81
CA GLN A 13 5.01 -16.51 10.91
C GLN A 13 4.30 -17.34 9.83
N ALA A 14 3.04 -17.00 9.52
CA ALA A 14 2.26 -17.66 8.49
C ALA A 14 2.83 -17.39 7.09
N GLU A 15 3.24 -16.15 6.82
CA GLU A 15 3.90 -15.75 5.57
C GLU A 15 5.21 -16.53 5.38
N ARG A 16 6.04 -16.66 6.43
CA ARG A 16 7.23 -17.53 6.37
C ARG A 16 6.89 -18.97 6.00
N TRP A 17 5.82 -19.53 6.57
CA TRP A 17 5.39 -20.89 6.23
C TRP A 17 5.01 -20.98 4.76
N HIS A 18 4.27 -19.99 4.25
CA HIS A 18 3.88 -19.92 2.85
C HIS A 18 5.09 -19.81 1.91
N LEU A 19 6.00 -18.86 2.17
CA LEU A 19 7.23 -18.67 1.39
C LEU A 19 8.15 -19.90 1.44
N GLY A 20 8.15 -20.66 2.54
CA GLY A 20 8.95 -21.88 2.67
C GLY A 20 8.36 -23.10 1.95
N MET A 21 7.07 -23.06 1.59
CA MET A 21 6.38 -24.12 0.83
C MET A 21 6.43 -23.88 -0.67
N ASP A 22 6.64 -22.62 -1.09
CA ASP A 22 6.74 -22.23 -2.48
C ASP A 22 8.21 -22.09 -2.90
N SER A 23 8.69 -23.03 -3.72
CA SER A 23 10.06 -23.01 -4.25
C SER A 23 10.31 -21.93 -5.31
N SER A 24 9.27 -21.18 -5.70
CA SER A 24 9.37 -20.11 -6.70
C SER A 24 10.01 -18.83 -6.17
N TYR A 25 10.13 -18.67 -4.84
CA TYR A 25 10.70 -17.47 -4.24
C TYR A 25 12.17 -17.67 -3.87
N ASP A 26 13.05 -16.84 -4.46
CA ASP A 26 14.41 -16.69 -3.96
C ASP A 26 14.39 -15.87 -2.67
N ILE A 27 14.45 -16.55 -1.53
CA ILE A 27 14.38 -15.89 -0.22
C ILE A 27 15.78 -15.33 0.13
N PRO A 28 15.95 -14.00 0.25
CA PRO A 28 17.27 -13.37 0.44
C PRO A 28 17.85 -13.56 1.85
N PHE A 29 17.24 -14.41 2.69
CA PHE A 29 17.68 -14.67 4.06
C PHE A 29 17.80 -16.16 4.34
N SER A 30 18.90 -16.56 4.97
CA SER A 30 19.09 -17.95 5.39
C SER A 30 17.99 -18.43 6.36
N GLY A 31 17.64 -19.72 6.34
CA GLY A 31 16.68 -20.32 7.27
C GLY A 31 17.04 -20.14 8.76
N ARG A 32 18.31 -19.87 9.09
CA ARG A 32 18.76 -19.52 10.45
C ARG A 32 18.28 -18.14 10.89
N ILE A 33 18.28 -17.15 10.00
CA ILE A 33 17.78 -15.79 10.26
C ILE A 33 16.28 -15.85 10.51
N TRP A 34 15.53 -16.55 9.65
CA TRP A 34 14.08 -16.74 9.79
C TRP A 34 13.67 -17.44 11.09
N ARG A 35 14.42 -18.45 11.54
CA ARG A 35 14.13 -19.15 12.80
C ARG A 35 14.27 -18.24 14.03
N ARG A 36 15.08 -17.19 13.93
CA ARG A 36 15.28 -16.18 14.98
C ARG A 36 14.42 -14.94 14.77
N LEU A 37 13.75 -14.80 13.62
CA LEU A 37 12.98 -13.61 13.26
C LEU A 37 11.96 -13.25 14.34
N SER A 38 11.16 -14.21 14.83
CA SER A 38 10.17 -13.97 15.90
C SER A 38 10.79 -13.35 17.16
N LYS A 39 12.03 -13.71 17.48
CA LYS A 39 12.79 -13.18 18.63
C LYS A 39 13.55 -11.89 18.32
N ASN A 40 13.69 -11.54 17.04
CA ASN A 40 14.43 -10.37 16.55
C ASN A 40 13.54 -9.29 15.94
N ILE A 41 12.21 -9.46 15.95
CA ILE A 41 11.26 -8.41 15.56
C ILE A 41 11.20 -7.40 16.70
N ASN A 42 11.80 -6.23 16.45
CA ASN A 42 11.65 -5.07 17.31
C ASN A 42 10.40 -4.30 16.92
N ARG A 43 9.67 -3.79 17.93
CA ARG A 43 8.50 -2.94 17.72
C ARG A 43 8.81 -1.58 18.32
N GLU A 44 8.81 -0.56 17.47
CA GLU A 44 9.07 0.81 17.87
C GLU A 44 7.79 1.61 17.63
N LYS A 45 7.39 2.42 18.62
CA LYS A 45 6.25 3.33 18.49
C LYS A 45 6.77 4.67 17.99
N ILE A 46 6.35 5.06 16.80
CA ILE A 46 6.73 6.33 16.19
C ILE A 46 5.55 7.29 16.28
N GLU A 47 5.82 8.54 16.67
CA GLU A 47 4.80 9.58 16.63
C GLU A 47 4.83 10.29 15.28
N VAL A 48 3.76 10.13 14.52
CA VAL A 48 3.58 10.72 13.19
C VAL A 48 2.55 11.86 13.23
N PRO A 49 2.47 12.74 12.21
CA PRO A 49 1.46 13.77 12.14
C PRO A 49 0.06 13.14 12.20
N ARG A 50 -0.82 13.66 13.05
CA ARG A 50 -2.16 13.08 13.27
C ARG A 50 -3.23 13.91 12.56
N GLN A 51 -4.26 13.23 12.07
CA GLN A 51 -5.48 13.89 11.60
C GLN A 51 -6.09 14.76 12.70
N ARG A 52 -6.73 15.86 12.30
CA ARG A 52 -7.46 16.78 13.20
C ARG A 52 -8.98 16.60 13.17
N ASN A 53 -9.47 15.74 12.29
CA ASN A 53 -10.89 15.40 12.14
C ASN A 53 -11.12 13.90 12.41
N GLU A 54 -12.36 13.43 12.33
CA GLU A 54 -12.74 12.04 12.66
C GLU A 54 -12.77 11.09 11.46
N TYR A 55 -12.64 11.61 10.22
CA TYR A 55 -12.92 10.87 8.99
C TYR A 55 -11.69 10.63 8.10
N ASP A 56 -10.57 11.31 8.32
CA ASP A 56 -9.37 11.18 7.49
C ASP A 56 -8.43 10.02 7.90
N CYS A 57 -8.85 9.09 8.78
CA CYS A 57 -7.95 8.05 9.28
C CYS A 57 -7.43 7.09 8.21
N GLY A 58 -8.30 6.69 7.28
CA GLY A 58 -7.90 5.90 6.11
C GLY A 58 -7.02 6.71 5.16
N LEU A 59 -7.31 8.00 4.98
CA LEU A 59 -6.54 8.88 4.11
C LEU A 59 -5.12 9.09 4.64
N PHE A 60 -4.96 9.33 5.94
CA PHE A 60 -3.66 9.42 6.59
C PHE A 60 -2.90 8.11 6.51
N MET A 61 -3.58 6.96 6.64
CA MET A 61 -2.96 5.65 6.45
C MET A 61 -2.33 5.50 5.07
N LEU A 62 -3.07 5.84 4.01
CA LEU A 62 -2.56 5.80 2.64
C LEU A 62 -1.40 6.77 2.45
N TYR A 63 -1.52 7.99 3.00
CA TYR A 63 -0.47 8.99 2.92
C TYR A 63 0.81 8.58 3.67
N TYR A 64 0.69 7.90 4.82
CA TYR A 64 1.87 7.34 5.51
C TYR A 64 2.58 6.31 4.63
N ILE A 65 1.85 5.45 3.93
CA ILE A 65 2.43 4.42 3.06
C ILE A 65 3.13 5.08 1.87
N ASP A 66 2.46 6.01 1.20
CA ASP A 66 3.01 6.75 0.06
C ASP A 66 4.32 7.48 0.43
N ARG A 67 4.29 8.28 1.51
CA ARG A 67 5.48 8.97 2.02
C ARG A 67 6.56 8.00 2.50
N PHE A 68 6.19 6.89 3.13
CA PHE A 68 7.17 5.90 3.57
C PHE A 68 7.92 5.31 2.37
N ILE A 69 7.23 4.97 1.28
CA ILE A 69 7.88 4.42 0.08
C ILE A 69 8.84 5.45 -0.54
N GLN A 70 8.48 6.74 -0.53
CA GLN A 70 9.31 7.81 -1.10
C GLN A 70 10.49 8.22 -0.22
N ASP A 71 10.27 8.32 1.11
CA ASP A 71 11.24 8.91 2.04
C ASP A 71 12.10 7.87 2.77
N ALA A 72 11.66 6.61 2.84
CA ALA A 72 12.39 5.60 3.60
C ALA A 72 13.76 5.34 2.95
N PRO A 73 14.83 5.28 3.76
CA PRO A 73 16.13 4.87 3.26
C PRO A 73 16.06 3.42 2.80
N GLU A 74 16.93 3.05 1.87
CA GLU A 74 17.06 1.67 1.37
C GLU A 74 17.16 0.66 2.52
N ARG A 75 17.83 1.05 3.62
CA ARG A 75 17.86 0.29 4.86
C ARG A 75 17.45 1.14 6.06
N LEU A 76 16.25 0.88 6.57
CA LEU A 76 15.76 1.49 7.79
C LEU A 76 16.38 0.85 9.05
N THR A 77 17.09 1.65 9.84
CA THR A 77 17.64 1.24 11.15
C THR A 77 16.89 1.92 12.29
N LYS A 78 17.15 1.49 13.54
CA LYS A 78 16.50 2.08 14.72
C LYS A 78 16.85 3.57 14.88
N GLU A 79 18.09 3.93 14.59
CA GLU A 79 18.60 5.30 14.64
C GLU A 79 17.95 6.16 13.54
N GLY A 80 17.67 5.57 12.38
CA GLY A 80 16.98 6.22 11.27
C GLY A 80 15.50 6.52 11.53
N LEU A 81 14.86 5.88 12.51
CA LEU A 81 13.43 6.07 12.79
C LEU A 81 13.08 7.52 13.15
N GLY A 82 14.04 8.30 13.67
CA GLY A 82 13.85 9.70 14.02
C GLY A 82 13.51 10.62 12.84
N MET A 83 13.74 10.18 11.60
CA MET A 83 13.32 10.91 10.40
C MET A 83 11.79 10.95 10.25
N PHE A 84 11.11 9.95 10.80
CA PHE A 84 9.67 9.91 10.91
C PHE A 84 9.27 10.52 12.25
N GLY A 85 8.50 11.60 12.23
CA GLY A 85 8.13 12.34 13.43
C GLY A 85 6.87 13.17 13.25
N ARG A 86 6.47 13.89 14.30
CA ARG A 86 5.30 14.79 14.26
C ARG A 86 5.37 15.88 13.19
N ARG A 87 6.56 16.13 12.64
CA ARG A 87 6.84 17.09 11.56
C ARG A 87 7.22 16.42 10.24
N TRP A 88 6.95 15.13 10.09
CA TRP A 88 7.30 14.37 8.88
C TRP A 88 6.66 14.97 7.63
N PHE A 89 5.43 15.45 7.76
CA PHE A 89 4.70 16.18 6.73
C PHE A 89 3.65 17.06 7.39
N ASN A 90 3.03 17.95 6.61
CA ASN A 90 1.96 18.78 7.12
C ASN A 90 0.59 18.08 7.00
N HIS A 91 -0.27 18.21 8.02
CA HIS A 91 -1.55 17.49 8.03
C HIS A 91 -2.51 17.98 6.93
N GLU A 92 -2.40 19.24 6.49
CA GLU A 92 -3.15 19.72 5.32
C GLU A 92 -2.74 19.00 4.03
N GLU A 93 -1.47 18.59 3.88
CA GLU A 93 -1.00 17.84 2.71
C GLU A 93 -1.69 16.47 2.65
N ALA A 94 -1.75 15.79 3.80
CA ALA A 94 -2.45 14.51 3.92
C ALA A 94 -3.96 14.66 3.66
N SER A 95 -4.61 15.73 4.14
CA SER A 95 -6.03 15.97 3.83
C SER A 95 -6.26 16.34 2.36
N ALA A 96 -5.35 17.09 1.73
CA ALA A 96 -5.40 17.45 0.32
C ALA A 96 -5.21 16.25 -0.61
N PHE A 97 -4.53 15.19 -0.13
CA PHE A 97 -4.32 13.93 -0.85
C PHE A 97 -5.63 13.30 -1.35
N ARG A 98 -6.77 13.59 -0.69
CA ARG A 98 -8.10 13.17 -1.14
C ARG A 98 -8.41 13.59 -2.58
N GLY A 99 -8.02 14.81 -2.94
CA GLY A 99 -8.21 15.33 -4.30
C GLY A 99 -7.41 14.51 -5.32
N GLY A 100 -6.15 14.20 -4.98
CA GLY A 100 -5.28 13.36 -5.81
C GLY A 100 -5.83 11.95 -6.00
N ILE A 101 -6.23 11.27 -4.92
CA ILE A 101 -6.86 9.94 -5.01
C ILE A 101 -8.11 9.97 -5.90
N ARG A 102 -8.96 10.99 -5.73
CA ARG A 102 -10.18 11.12 -6.53
C ARG A 102 -9.88 11.29 -8.02
N ALA A 103 -8.90 12.12 -8.36
CA ALA A 103 -8.49 12.31 -9.76
C ALA A 103 -7.96 11.00 -10.35
N LEU A 104 -7.06 10.31 -9.65
CA LEU A 104 -6.52 9.02 -10.07
C LEU A 104 -7.61 7.96 -10.29
N LEU A 105 -8.60 7.89 -9.41
CA LEU A 105 -9.72 6.97 -9.57
C LEU A 105 -10.54 7.28 -10.82
N ILE A 106 -10.85 8.55 -11.08
CA ILE A 106 -11.60 8.97 -12.27
C ILE A 106 -10.83 8.59 -13.53
N ASP A 107 -9.52 8.87 -13.57
CA ASP A 107 -8.66 8.55 -14.71
C ASP A 107 -8.61 7.03 -14.97
N LEU A 108 -8.44 6.24 -13.91
CA LEU A 108 -8.46 4.77 -14.00
C LEU A 108 -9.79 4.25 -14.54
N PHE A 109 -10.92 4.76 -14.05
CA PHE A 109 -12.24 4.33 -14.53
C PHE A 109 -12.49 4.71 -15.98
N HIS A 110 -12.10 5.91 -16.42
CA HIS A 110 -12.21 6.28 -17.83
C HIS A 110 -11.34 5.39 -18.71
N SER A 111 -10.09 5.14 -18.32
CA SER A 111 -9.19 4.30 -19.10
C SER A 111 -9.68 2.85 -19.26
N ALA A 112 -10.36 2.31 -18.26
CA ALA A 112 -10.96 0.97 -18.33
C ALA A 112 -12.15 0.91 -19.30
N LEU A 113 -12.93 2.00 -19.43
CA LEU A 113 -14.05 2.06 -20.37
C LEU A 113 -13.58 2.19 -21.82
N ASP A 114 -12.44 2.85 -22.04
CA ASP A 114 -11.86 3.00 -23.38
C ASP A 114 -11.23 1.69 -23.90
N ASP A 115 -10.84 0.75 -23.02
CA ASP A 115 -10.27 -0.56 -23.38
C ASP A 115 -11.36 -1.61 -23.72
N ASP A 116 -12.60 -1.40 -23.25
CA ASP A 116 -13.78 -2.25 -23.51
C ASP A 116 -14.62 -1.78 -24.73
N GLY A 117 -14.06 -0.97 -25.64
CA GLY A 117 -14.74 -0.53 -26.86
C GLY A 117 -15.18 -1.69 -27.76
N PRO A 118 -16.31 -1.58 -28.51
CA PRO A 118 -16.89 -2.71 -29.23
C PRO A 118 -15.89 -3.29 -30.22
N SER A 119 -15.71 -4.62 -30.19
CA SER A 119 -15.02 -5.31 -31.26
C SER A 119 -15.71 -4.99 -32.59
N GLU A 120 -14.94 -4.86 -33.67
CA GLU A 120 -15.38 -4.47 -35.04
C GLU A 120 -16.54 -5.32 -35.63
N ALA A 121 -17.10 -6.28 -34.89
CA ALA A 121 -18.15 -7.19 -35.32
C ALA A 121 -19.56 -6.59 -35.38
N GLU A 122 -19.82 -5.38 -34.86
CA GLU A 122 -21.17 -4.78 -34.85
C GLU A 122 -21.43 -3.73 -35.94
N LEU A 123 -20.52 -3.53 -36.91
CA LEU A 123 -20.69 -2.54 -37.98
C LEU A 123 -21.25 -3.09 -39.31
N GLU A 124 -21.48 -4.40 -39.46
CA GLU A 124 -21.96 -4.96 -40.74
C GLU A 124 -23.50 -5.06 -40.91
N ASP A 125 -24.31 -4.76 -39.89
CA ASP A 125 -25.77 -5.01 -39.97
C ASP A 125 -26.63 -3.76 -40.27
N LYS A 126 -26.05 -2.70 -40.86
CA LYS A 126 -26.80 -1.47 -41.20
C LYS A 126 -26.86 -1.07 -42.67
N ASP A 127 -26.34 -1.88 -43.59
CA ASP A 127 -26.31 -1.54 -45.02
C ASP A 127 -27.19 -2.44 -45.89
N ILE A 128 -28.46 -2.74 -45.52
CA ILE A 128 -29.47 -3.17 -46.51
C ILE A 128 -30.88 -2.68 -46.15
N GLN A 129 -31.22 -1.45 -46.54
CA GLN A 129 -32.48 -1.16 -47.24
C GLN A 129 -32.51 0.31 -47.71
N MET A 130 -32.15 0.52 -48.98
CA MET A 130 -32.65 1.64 -49.77
C MET A 130 -32.66 1.21 -51.25
N ASP A 131 -33.82 0.64 -51.64
CA ASP A 131 -34.52 0.68 -52.93
C ASP A 131 -35.26 -0.63 -53.25
#